data_AF-A0A4Q4THQ7-F1
#
_entry.id   AF-A0A4Q4THQ7-F1
#
_cell.length_a   1.000
_cell.length_b   1.000
_cell.length_c   1.000
_cell.angle_alpha   90.00
_cell.angle_beta   90.00
_cell.angle_gamma   90.00
#
_symmetry.space_group_name_H-M   'P 1'
#
loop_
_entity.id
_entity.type
_entity.pdbx_description
1 polymer ?
#
loop_
_entity_poly.entity_id
_entity_poly.type
_entity_poly.pdbx_seq_one_letter_code
_entity_poly.pdbx_strand_id
1 'polypeptide(L)'
;MAASRGAVTTLFGRGAAARLPPGQSFAAITAVLGKPDASSMPSPLSHPSGKATLVTVPDRKERVVILGSGWAGYTFARSLNPNKFDRIMISPRSYFVFTPLLAGTAVGTLEMRAVLEPVRRLGLDGFYQGWADDIDFARKTVRVEANTSDDLASRTRLMMKRSSDASEKGPLFEVTYDKLVIAVGSYSQTFGIEGVREYANFLRDIGDARKIRMKVLQLFEKAALPLTTDEERRKLLYFAIVGGGPTGIEFAAELHDLIKEDLSRIYPELMRFVRITVFDVAQKVLPMFDQTLAQYAMDTFRREGISVKTGHHLTRIRPDSECEGCFKLNIKEYGVEEMSAGIVVWSTGLMQNPLVEKLSCRKFTVPPIPPEVKSLVELQLETDPRTGGLITDSYLRVNVTPQTAQSEPSVHNLHTGPLADVYAIGDCAVIPGAALPATAQVASQKAAHLAKRLNRGDANEKEFRFRNWGTMTYLGSWTAIHQSSADELKGWAAWILWRTAYLTRSMSVRNKIMVPIYWAITFFYSTLLLPRTIETTAHDTRQGVGYDAKRRPF
;
A
#
# COMPACT_ATOMS: atom_id res chain seq x y z
N MET A 1 41.83 50.45 -44.06
CA MET A 1 42.31 49.08 -43.77
C MET A 1 41.06 48.25 -43.49
N ALA A 2 40.51 47.37 -44.35
CA ALA A 2 41.09 46.45 -45.34
C ALA A 2 42.14 45.50 -44.73
N ALA A 3 42.13 44.17 -44.85
CA ALA A 3 41.13 43.18 -45.35
C ALA A 3 41.54 41.74 -44.85
N SER A 4 40.95 40.57 -45.19
CA SER A 4 39.84 40.17 -46.07
C SER A 4 39.23 38.78 -45.74
N ARG A 5 37.91 38.61 -45.97
CA ARG A 5 37.21 37.48 -46.67
C ARG A 5 37.32 36.00 -46.21
N GLY A 6 36.14 35.37 -46.19
CA GLY A 6 35.90 33.92 -46.36
C GLY A 6 34.40 33.61 -46.25
N ALA A 7 33.71 33.24 -47.34
CA ALA A 7 32.24 33.12 -47.38
C ALA A 7 31.71 32.07 -48.38
N VAL A 8 30.67 31.33 -47.97
CA VAL A 8 29.68 30.57 -48.79
C VAL A 8 28.40 30.50 -47.93
N THR A 9 27.25 31.13 -48.19
CA THR A 9 26.32 31.20 -49.36
C THR A 9 25.24 30.11 -49.37
N THR A 10 24.14 30.41 -48.64
CA THR A 10 22.69 30.17 -48.92
C THR A 10 22.22 29.23 -50.03
N LEU A 11 21.11 28.50 -49.77
CA LEU A 11 19.79 28.84 -50.35
C LEU A 11 18.58 28.11 -49.71
N PHE A 12 17.39 28.75 -49.83
CA PHE A 12 16.07 28.31 -49.37
C PHE A 12 15.30 27.56 -50.47
N GLY A 13 14.29 26.76 -50.09
CA GLY A 13 13.27 26.24 -51.02
C GLY A 13 11.97 25.79 -50.33
N ARG A 14 10.85 26.46 -50.61
CA ARG A 14 9.47 26.00 -50.30
C ARG A 14 8.88 25.28 -51.52
N GLY A 15 7.95 24.34 -51.35
CA GLY A 15 6.98 24.06 -52.42
C GLY A 15 6.24 22.71 -52.46
N ALA A 16 5.03 22.69 -51.89
CA ALA A 16 3.83 21.98 -52.38
C ALA A 16 3.81 20.43 -52.49
N ALA A 17 2.59 19.90 -52.70
CA ALA A 17 2.23 18.48 -52.54
C ALA A 17 1.59 17.89 -53.81
N ALA A 18 1.59 16.56 -53.90
CA ALA A 18 0.73 15.79 -54.82
C ALA A 18 0.29 14.45 -54.19
N ARG A 19 -0.97 14.07 -54.39
CA ARG A 19 -1.54 12.74 -54.06
C ARG A 19 -1.37 11.79 -55.24
N LEU A 20 -1.40 10.46 -55.01
CA LEU A 20 -1.80 9.39 -55.97
C LEU A 20 -2.20 8.11 -55.16
N PRO A 21 -2.78 7.03 -55.75
CA PRO A 21 -3.96 6.34 -55.19
C PRO A 21 -3.71 4.85 -54.79
N PRO A 22 -4.72 4.10 -54.30
CA PRO A 22 -4.52 2.77 -53.71
C PRO A 22 -4.79 1.58 -54.66
N GLY A 23 -4.19 0.44 -54.33
CA GLY A 23 -4.70 -0.90 -54.66
C GLY A 23 -3.79 -1.78 -55.52
N GLN A 24 -3.30 -2.89 -54.94
CA GLN A 24 -3.39 -4.25 -55.51
C GLN A 24 -2.96 -5.33 -54.50
N SER A 25 -3.38 -6.57 -54.75
CA SER A 25 -3.38 -7.68 -53.78
C SER A 25 -2.02 -8.38 -53.61
N PHE A 26 -1.78 -8.95 -52.44
CA PHE A 26 -0.78 -10.02 -52.26
C PHE A 26 -1.13 -11.23 -53.14
N ALA A 27 -0.09 -11.83 -53.74
CA ALA A 27 -0.16 -13.12 -54.42
C ALA A 27 0.74 -14.14 -53.70
N ALA A 28 0.32 -15.40 -53.68
CA ALA A 28 0.96 -16.46 -52.91
C ALA A 28 2.23 -17.01 -53.57
N ILE A 29 3.16 -17.52 -52.75
CA ILE A 29 4.25 -18.39 -53.21
C ILE A 29 3.90 -19.82 -52.79
N THR A 30 3.62 -20.66 -53.78
CA THR A 30 3.39 -22.10 -53.63
C THR A 30 4.71 -22.85 -53.78
N ALA A 31 5.06 -23.70 -52.82
CA ALA A 31 6.14 -24.69 -52.96
C ALA A 31 5.55 -26.11 -53.10
N VAL A 32 6.21 -26.95 -53.89
CA VAL A 32 5.62 -28.14 -54.51
C VAL A 32 5.68 -29.40 -53.63
N LEU A 33 4.61 -30.18 -53.66
CA LEU A 33 4.48 -31.50 -53.01
C LEU A 33 5.21 -32.60 -53.79
N GLY A 34 6.11 -33.34 -53.13
CA GLY A 34 6.58 -34.67 -53.54
C GLY A 34 5.90 -35.76 -52.72
N LYS A 35 5.54 -36.89 -53.35
CA LYS A 35 4.89 -38.05 -52.69
C LYS A 35 5.90 -38.93 -51.92
N PRO A 36 5.45 -39.73 -50.93
CA PRO A 36 6.31 -40.57 -50.10
C PRO A 36 6.58 -41.94 -50.73
N ASP A 37 7.77 -42.48 -50.48
CA ASP A 37 8.06 -43.91 -50.65
C ASP A 37 7.85 -44.67 -49.33
N ALA A 38 7.31 -45.88 -49.44
CA ALA A 38 7.00 -46.74 -48.29
C ALA A 38 7.79 -48.05 -48.38
N SER A 39 8.83 -48.23 -47.56
CA SER A 39 9.36 -49.55 -47.25
C SER A 39 10.15 -49.60 -45.93
N SER A 40 9.99 -50.73 -45.22
CA SER A 40 10.65 -51.17 -43.97
C SER A 40 10.30 -50.44 -42.64
N MET A 41 9.87 -51.25 -41.67
CA MET A 41 9.42 -50.87 -40.32
C MET A 41 10.57 -50.95 -39.29
N PRO A 42 10.46 -50.29 -38.12
CA PRO A 42 11.49 -50.34 -37.08
C PRO A 42 11.50 -51.67 -36.30
N SER A 43 12.69 -52.15 -35.97
CA SER A 43 12.94 -53.28 -35.05
C SER A 43 13.35 -52.79 -33.65
N PRO A 44 13.11 -53.57 -32.57
CA PRO A 44 13.15 -53.06 -31.21
C PRO A 44 14.53 -53.11 -30.51
N LEU A 45 14.69 -52.21 -29.54
CA LEU A 45 15.58 -52.27 -28.37
C LEU A 45 17.06 -52.64 -28.59
N SER A 46 17.91 -51.62 -28.56
CA SER A 46 19.30 -51.77 -28.09
C SER A 46 19.62 -50.68 -27.05
N HIS A 47 19.99 -51.10 -25.83
CA HIS A 47 20.46 -50.20 -24.79
C HIS A 47 21.95 -49.87 -25.03
N PRO A 48 22.34 -48.59 -25.15
CA PRO A 48 23.73 -48.21 -25.04
C PRO A 48 24.17 -48.35 -23.58
N SER A 49 25.12 -49.25 -23.32
CA SER A 49 25.84 -49.32 -22.05
C SER A 49 26.69 -48.05 -21.87
N GLY A 50 26.10 -47.02 -21.27
CA GLY A 50 26.75 -45.78 -20.92
C GLY A 50 26.74 -45.60 -19.40
N LYS A 51 27.91 -45.39 -18.80
CA LYS A 51 28.04 -45.08 -17.37
C LYS A 51 27.13 -43.91 -17.02
N ALA A 52 26.48 -43.97 -15.86
CA ALA A 52 25.65 -42.87 -15.36
C ALA A 52 26.51 -41.65 -15.06
N THR A 53 26.72 -40.80 -16.07
CA THR A 53 27.15 -39.43 -15.88
C THR A 53 26.06 -38.76 -15.04
N LEU A 54 26.41 -38.38 -13.81
CA LEU A 54 25.59 -37.46 -13.03
C LEU A 54 25.47 -36.17 -13.84
N VAL A 55 24.37 -36.03 -14.58
CA VAL A 55 23.95 -34.75 -15.14
C VAL A 55 23.61 -33.91 -13.93
N THR A 56 24.55 -33.07 -13.52
CA THR A 56 24.30 -31.98 -12.58
C THR A 56 23.22 -31.12 -13.21
N VAL A 57 21.99 -31.31 -12.75
CA VAL A 57 20.88 -30.40 -13.02
C VAL A 57 21.42 -29.00 -12.71
N PRO A 58 21.31 -28.02 -13.63
CA PRO A 58 21.79 -26.67 -13.37
C PRO A 58 21.22 -26.19 -12.04
N ASP A 59 22.10 -25.78 -11.13
CA ASP A 59 21.76 -25.48 -9.75
C ASP A 59 20.64 -24.44 -9.72
N ARG A 60 19.39 -24.89 -9.48
CA ARG A 60 18.23 -24.03 -9.61
C ARG A 60 18.32 -22.98 -8.51
N LYS A 61 18.15 -21.71 -8.86
CA LYS A 61 18.15 -20.65 -7.85
C LYS A 61 17.11 -20.97 -6.77
N GLU A 62 17.45 -20.67 -5.52
CA GLU A 62 16.48 -20.80 -4.43
C GLU A 62 15.30 -19.86 -4.67
N ARG A 63 14.09 -20.42 -4.64
CA ARG A 63 12.84 -19.70 -4.84
C ARG A 63 12.44 -18.97 -3.57
N VAL A 64 12.45 -17.66 -3.62
CA VAL A 64 12.05 -16.78 -2.51
C VAL A 64 10.69 -16.18 -2.82
N VAL A 65 9.67 -16.64 -2.09
CA VAL A 65 8.29 -16.11 -2.18
C VAL A 65 8.11 -14.98 -1.17
N ILE A 66 7.60 -13.84 -1.66
CA ILE A 66 7.49 -12.58 -0.92
C ILE A 66 6.02 -12.18 -0.89
N LEU A 67 5.42 -12.13 0.31
CA LEU A 67 4.01 -11.78 0.48
C LEU A 67 3.87 -10.29 0.79
N GLY A 68 3.30 -9.53 -0.14
CA GLY A 68 2.99 -8.11 0.00
C GLY A 68 3.97 -7.16 -0.72
N SER A 69 3.43 -6.13 -1.38
CA SER A 69 4.16 -5.05 -2.07
C SER A 69 4.26 -3.76 -1.24
N GLY A 70 4.28 -3.89 0.09
CA GLY A 70 4.47 -2.78 1.04
C GLY A 70 5.92 -2.37 1.23
N TRP A 71 6.18 -1.48 2.20
CA TRP A 71 7.52 -1.00 2.56
C TRP A 71 8.53 -2.13 2.81
N ALA A 72 8.11 -3.19 3.51
CA ALA A 72 8.96 -4.34 3.77
C ALA A 72 9.20 -5.17 2.48
N GLY A 73 8.14 -5.70 1.88
CA GLY A 73 8.26 -6.63 0.74
C GLY A 73 8.84 -6.01 -0.53
N TYR A 74 8.47 -4.77 -0.89
CA TYR A 74 9.04 -4.07 -2.05
C TYR A 74 10.53 -3.75 -1.86
N THR A 75 10.92 -3.28 -0.66
CA THR A 75 12.33 -3.02 -0.33
C THR A 75 13.14 -4.31 -0.38
N PHE A 76 12.61 -5.38 0.21
CA PHE A 76 13.26 -6.69 0.23
C PHE A 76 13.46 -7.23 -1.20
N ALA A 77 12.41 -7.26 -2.01
CA ALA A 77 12.45 -7.72 -3.40
C ALA A 77 13.45 -6.93 -4.26
N ARG A 78 13.51 -5.60 -4.09
CA ARG A 78 14.47 -4.72 -4.77
C ARG A 78 15.93 -4.99 -4.33
N SER A 79 16.14 -5.41 -3.10
CA SER A 79 17.48 -5.63 -2.52
C SER A 79 17.99 -7.07 -2.65
N LEU A 80 17.12 -8.04 -2.93
CA LEU A 80 17.47 -9.45 -3.11
C LEU A 80 18.08 -9.69 -4.51
N ASN A 81 19.19 -10.42 -4.57
CA ASN A 81 20.02 -10.60 -5.76
C ASN A 81 19.35 -11.55 -6.80
N PRO A 82 18.97 -11.07 -7.99
CA PRO A 82 18.32 -11.89 -9.03
C PRO A 82 19.21 -12.98 -9.61
N ASN A 83 20.53 -12.90 -9.44
CA ASN A 83 21.46 -13.92 -9.93
C ASN A 83 21.57 -15.12 -8.96
N LYS A 84 21.09 -14.99 -7.72
CA LYS A 84 21.11 -16.05 -6.70
C LYS A 84 19.75 -16.66 -6.38
N PHE A 85 18.67 -15.89 -6.55
CA PHE A 85 17.32 -16.26 -6.12
C PHE A 85 16.32 -16.09 -7.25
N ASP A 86 15.37 -17.03 -7.35
CA ASP A 86 14.15 -16.86 -8.15
C ASP A 86 13.14 -16.10 -7.29
N ARG A 87 12.84 -14.86 -7.66
CA ARG A 87 12.10 -13.91 -6.82
C ARG A 87 10.64 -13.85 -7.25
N ILE A 88 9.74 -14.37 -6.41
CA ILE A 88 8.30 -14.37 -6.67
C ILE A 88 7.61 -13.46 -5.65
N MET A 89 6.83 -12.48 -6.11
CA MET A 89 6.00 -11.65 -5.23
C MET A 89 4.51 -11.97 -5.42
N ILE A 90 3.80 -12.21 -4.32
CA ILE A 90 2.34 -12.35 -4.27
C ILE A 90 1.79 -11.12 -3.54
N SER A 91 0.96 -10.34 -4.20
CA SER A 91 0.26 -9.22 -3.54
C SER A 91 -1.00 -8.82 -4.31
N PRO A 92 -2.11 -8.48 -3.62
CA PRO A 92 -3.30 -7.97 -4.30
C PRO A 92 -3.06 -6.62 -4.99
N ARG A 93 -1.98 -5.90 -4.64
CA ARG A 93 -1.58 -4.60 -5.18
C ARG A 93 -0.36 -4.73 -6.09
N SER A 94 -0.50 -4.31 -7.35
CA SER A 94 0.56 -4.35 -8.37
C SER A 94 1.61 -3.22 -8.25
N TYR A 95 1.56 -2.44 -7.17
CA TYR A 95 2.43 -1.29 -6.91
C TYR A 95 2.77 -1.14 -5.42
N PHE A 96 3.89 -0.48 -5.16
CA PHE A 96 4.27 0.08 -3.86
C PHE A 96 3.72 1.51 -3.75
N VAL A 97 3.35 1.91 -2.52
CA VAL A 97 2.90 3.27 -2.16
C VAL A 97 3.88 3.88 -1.18
N PHE A 98 4.42 5.06 -1.50
CA PHE A 98 5.27 5.84 -0.60
C PHE A 98 4.40 6.57 0.45
N THR A 99 3.90 5.80 1.42
CA THR A 99 2.86 6.24 2.37
C THR A 99 3.09 7.57 3.12
N PRO A 100 4.32 8.04 3.43
CA PRO A 100 4.50 9.32 4.12
C PRO A 100 4.09 10.56 3.30
N LEU A 101 3.93 10.43 1.98
CA LEU A 101 3.45 11.53 1.13
C LEU A 101 1.96 11.37 0.76
N LEU A 102 1.26 10.39 1.33
CA LEU A 102 -0.12 10.09 0.98
C LEU A 102 -1.11 11.17 1.42
N ALA A 103 -0.81 11.92 2.49
CA ALA A 103 -1.60 13.06 2.96
C ALA A 103 -1.66 14.17 1.90
N GLY A 104 -0.51 14.68 1.45
CA GLY A 104 -0.45 15.67 0.36
C GLY A 104 -1.03 15.17 -0.96
N THR A 105 -0.95 13.87 -1.23
CA THR A 105 -1.64 13.27 -2.39
C THR A 105 -3.16 13.23 -2.26
N ALA A 106 -3.72 13.14 -1.05
CA ALA A 106 -5.17 13.15 -0.83
C ALA A 106 -5.82 14.53 -1.03
N VAL A 107 -5.02 15.60 -1.06
CA VAL A 107 -5.49 16.97 -1.35
C VAL A 107 -5.03 17.46 -2.74
N GLY A 108 -3.88 16.96 -3.20
CA GLY A 108 -3.34 17.18 -4.54
C GLY A 108 -1.97 17.85 -4.59
N THR A 109 -1.40 18.23 -3.44
CA THR A 109 -0.05 18.81 -3.28
C THR A 109 1.01 17.98 -3.99
N LEU A 110 0.78 16.67 -4.09
CA LEU A 110 1.51 15.74 -4.94
C LEU A 110 0.54 14.92 -5.81
N GLU A 111 0.89 14.74 -7.08
CA GLU A 111 0.16 13.87 -7.99
C GLU A 111 0.28 12.40 -7.55
N MET A 112 -0.79 11.63 -7.73
CA MET A 112 -0.91 10.26 -7.21
C MET A 112 0.18 9.32 -7.72
N ARG A 113 0.48 9.33 -9.01
CA ARG A 113 1.50 8.47 -9.60
C ARG A 113 2.91 8.88 -9.18
N ALA A 114 3.14 10.08 -8.64
CA ALA A 114 4.44 10.51 -8.11
C ALA A 114 4.84 9.77 -6.81
N VAL A 115 3.86 9.23 -6.05
CA VAL A 115 4.11 8.44 -4.83
C VAL A 115 4.02 6.92 -5.05
N LEU A 116 3.78 6.47 -6.29
CA LEU A 116 3.66 5.05 -6.66
C LEU A 116 4.89 4.50 -7.37
N GLU A 117 5.20 3.22 -7.14
CA GLU A 117 6.13 2.45 -7.97
C GLU A 117 5.56 1.06 -8.36
N PRO A 118 5.44 0.75 -9.66
CA PRO A 118 4.96 -0.56 -10.11
C PRO A 118 5.90 -1.70 -9.71
N VAL A 119 5.35 -2.78 -9.13
CA VAL A 119 6.12 -4.00 -8.76
C VAL A 119 6.81 -4.61 -9.97
N ARG A 120 6.16 -4.58 -11.14
CA ARG A 120 6.71 -5.14 -12.39
C ARG A 120 8.01 -4.47 -12.86
N ARG A 121 8.36 -3.27 -12.38
CA ARG A 121 9.66 -2.63 -12.67
C ARG A 121 10.86 -3.30 -11.98
N LEU A 122 10.64 -4.14 -10.97
CA LEU A 122 11.72 -4.81 -10.24
C LEU A 122 12.37 -5.98 -11.00
N GLY A 123 11.84 -6.36 -12.17
CA GLY A 123 12.33 -7.51 -12.94
C GLY A 123 12.25 -8.81 -12.14
N LEU A 124 11.13 -9.03 -11.44
CA LEU A 124 10.91 -10.26 -10.67
C LEU A 124 10.65 -11.44 -11.61
N ASP A 125 11.13 -12.61 -11.21
CA ASP A 125 10.94 -13.87 -11.92
C ASP A 125 9.45 -14.30 -11.87
N GLY A 126 8.70 -13.85 -10.86
CA GLY A 126 7.24 -13.93 -10.83
C GLY A 126 6.58 -12.76 -10.08
N PHE A 127 5.43 -12.30 -10.60
CA PHE A 127 4.49 -11.46 -9.84
C PHE A 127 3.05 -11.95 -10.04
N TYR A 128 2.42 -12.33 -8.93
CA TYR A 128 1.04 -12.78 -8.88
C TYR A 128 0.16 -11.75 -8.18
N GLN A 129 -0.83 -11.22 -8.89
CA GLN A 129 -1.79 -10.28 -8.32
C GLN A 129 -2.91 -11.07 -7.62
N GLY A 130 -2.83 -11.16 -6.30
CA GLY A 130 -3.74 -11.98 -5.49
C GLY A 130 -3.41 -11.95 -4.00
N TRP A 131 -4.34 -12.43 -3.19
CA TRP A 131 -4.16 -12.59 -1.75
C TRP A 131 -3.56 -13.97 -1.48
N ALA A 132 -2.56 -14.04 -0.60
CA ALA A 132 -2.23 -15.33 0.02
C ALA A 132 -3.40 -15.68 0.97
N ASP A 133 -4.13 -16.74 0.64
CA ASP A 133 -5.21 -17.28 1.48
C ASP A 133 -4.64 -18.14 2.60
N ASP A 134 -3.63 -18.97 2.31
CA ASP A 134 -3.15 -19.99 3.23
C ASP A 134 -1.67 -20.31 3.00
N ILE A 135 -1.01 -20.89 4.01
CA ILE A 135 0.39 -21.30 3.92
C ILE A 135 0.54 -22.70 4.52
N ASP A 136 1.06 -23.61 3.72
CA ASP A 136 1.45 -24.95 4.17
C ASP A 136 2.97 -24.95 4.40
N PHE A 137 3.36 -25.00 5.67
CA PHE A 137 4.77 -25.01 6.07
C PHE A 137 5.44 -26.38 5.86
N ALA A 138 4.67 -27.46 5.74
CA ALA A 138 5.19 -28.82 5.54
C ALA A 138 5.47 -29.08 4.06
N ARG A 139 4.51 -28.75 3.19
CA ARG A 139 4.63 -28.84 1.72
C ARG A 139 5.41 -27.67 1.12
N LYS A 140 5.76 -26.67 1.93
CA LYS A 140 6.34 -25.37 1.51
C LYS A 140 5.57 -24.74 0.35
N THR A 141 4.25 -24.58 0.50
CA THR A 141 3.38 -23.91 -0.48
C THR A 141 2.62 -22.73 0.13
N VAL A 142 2.35 -21.73 -0.71
CA VAL A 142 1.39 -20.67 -0.44
C VAL A 142 0.18 -20.88 -1.36
N ARG A 143 -1.02 -20.94 -0.79
CA ARG A 143 -2.27 -20.92 -1.56
C ARG A 143 -2.66 -19.47 -1.83
N VAL A 144 -2.90 -19.14 -3.09
CA VAL A 144 -3.18 -17.79 -3.56
C VAL A 144 -4.58 -17.72 -4.15
N GLU A 145 -5.40 -16.79 -3.66
CA GLU A 145 -6.64 -16.36 -4.30
C GLU A 145 -6.32 -15.26 -5.30
N ALA A 146 -6.53 -15.52 -6.59
CA ALA A 146 -6.27 -14.53 -7.64
C ALA A 146 -7.14 -13.29 -7.46
N ASN A 147 -6.59 -12.09 -7.67
CA ASN A 147 -7.42 -10.87 -7.72
C ASN A 147 -8.07 -10.76 -9.10
N THR A 148 -9.32 -11.25 -9.20
CA THR A 148 -10.19 -11.15 -10.38
C THR A 148 -11.07 -9.91 -10.37
N SER A 149 -10.99 -9.04 -9.36
CA SER A 149 -11.82 -7.84 -9.28
C SER A 149 -11.27 -6.71 -10.15
N ASP A 150 -12.17 -5.94 -10.78
CA ASP A 150 -11.83 -4.76 -11.59
C ASP A 150 -11.17 -3.62 -10.79
N ASP A 151 -11.15 -3.72 -9.46
CA ASP A 151 -10.49 -2.76 -8.59
C ASP A 151 -8.98 -3.07 -8.49
N LEU A 152 -8.17 -2.32 -9.24
CA LEU A 152 -6.71 -2.40 -9.18
C LEU A 152 -6.14 -1.94 -7.82
N ALA A 153 -6.93 -1.31 -6.97
CA ALA A 153 -6.54 -0.98 -5.61
C ALA A 153 -6.76 -2.16 -4.67
N SER A 154 -5.84 -2.33 -3.71
CA SER A 154 -6.15 -3.19 -2.57
C SER A 154 -7.31 -2.60 -1.78
N ARG A 155 -8.39 -3.36 -1.67
CA ARG A 155 -9.47 -3.04 -0.73
C ARG A 155 -8.92 -3.16 0.69
N THR A 156 -8.49 -2.04 1.26
CA THR A 156 -8.02 -1.92 2.65
C THR A 156 -9.13 -2.24 3.67
N ARG A 157 -10.38 -2.35 3.21
CA ARG A 157 -11.52 -2.82 4.00
C ARG A 157 -11.63 -4.34 3.87
N LEU A 158 -11.60 -5.05 5.00
CA LEU A 158 -12.10 -6.43 5.07
C LEU A 158 -13.54 -6.47 4.54
N MET A 159 -13.86 -7.48 3.72
CA MET A 159 -15.24 -7.90 3.47
C MET A 159 -16.00 -8.06 4.81
N MET A 160 -17.23 -7.57 4.94
CA MET A 160 -18.28 -8.40 5.57
C MET A 160 -19.06 -9.02 4.42
N LYS A 161 -19.51 -10.27 4.56
CA LYS A 161 -20.43 -10.87 3.59
C LYS A 161 -21.72 -10.03 3.57
N ARG A 162 -21.93 -9.24 2.52
CA ARG A 162 -23.29 -8.78 2.20
C ARG A 162 -24.05 -9.98 1.69
N SER A 163 -25.10 -10.35 2.41
CA SER A 163 -25.97 -11.48 2.08
C SER A 163 -26.94 -11.11 0.95
N SER A 164 -26.46 -11.12 -0.29
CA SER A 164 -27.32 -11.17 -1.49
C SER A 164 -26.54 -11.53 -2.76
N ASP A 165 -25.34 -10.97 -2.95
CA ASP A 165 -24.49 -11.29 -4.09
C ASP A 165 -23.34 -12.22 -3.69
N ALA A 166 -23.13 -13.26 -4.48
CA ALA A 166 -21.96 -14.10 -4.38
C ALA A 166 -20.72 -13.25 -4.71
N SER A 167 -19.95 -12.92 -3.67
CA SER A 167 -18.56 -12.50 -3.85
C SER A 167 -17.81 -13.66 -4.51
N GLU A 168 -17.73 -13.66 -5.84
CA GLU A 168 -16.94 -14.60 -6.62
C GLU A 168 -15.48 -14.50 -6.18
N LYS A 169 -15.09 -15.38 -5.25
CA LYS A 169 -13.70 -15.58 -4.88
C LYS A 169 -12.91 -15.94 -6.12
N GLY A 170 -11.72 -15.35 -6.25
CA GLY A 170 -10.85 -15.67 -7.38
C GLY A 170 -10.46 -17.15 -7.40
N PRO A 171 -10.08 -17.71 -8.57
CA PRO A 171 -9.54 -19.05 -8.64
C PRO A 171 -8.31 -19.19 -7.73
N LEU A 172 -8.23 -20.33 -7.05
CA LEU A 172 -7.14 -20.67 -6.14
C LEU A 172 -6.04 -21.43 -6.89
N PHE A 173 -4.79 -21.10 -6.60
CA PHE A 173 -3.61 -21.83 -7.08
C PHE A 173 -2.54 -21.93 -5.99
N GLU A 174 -1.61 -22.88 -6.11
CA GLU A 174 -0.51 -23.05 -5.15
C GLU A 174 0.82 -22.58 -5.76
N VAL A 175 1.66 -21.93 -4.94
CA VAL A 175 3.02 -21.50 -5.29
C VAL A 175 3.99 -22.13 -4.28
N THR A 176 4.90 -22.99 -4.73
CA THR A 176 5.97 -23.55 -3.89
C THR A 176 7.03 -22.50 -3.55
N TYR A 177 7.72 -22.68 -2.42
CA TYR A 177 8.87 -21.86 -2.03
C TYR A 177 10.02 -22.70 -1.47
N ASP A 178 11.25 -22.22 -1.63
CA ASP A 178 12.38 -22.70 -0.82
C ASP A 178 12.48 -21.86 0.46
N LYS A 179 12.31 -20.54 0.32
CA LYS A 179 12.21 -19.56 1.43
C LYS A 179 10.99 -18.64 1.27
N LEU A 180 10.39 -18.25 2.39
CA LEU A 180 9.18 -17.45 2.46
C LEU A 180 9.40 -16.18 3.29
N VAL A 181 8.97 -15.03 2.77
CA VAL A 181 9.03 -13.74 3.46
C VAL A 181 7.63 -13.14 3.59
N ILE A 182 7.09 -13.20 4.80
CA ILE A 182 5.78 -12.63 5.17
C ILE A 182 5.96 -11.13 5.44
N ALA A 183 5.52 -10.29 4.50
CA ALA A 183 5.66 -8.84 4.53
C ALA A 183 4.31 -8.11 4.31
N VAL A 184 3.23 -8.76 4.75
CA VAL A 184 1.83 -8.40 4.46
C VAL A 184 1.32 -7.17 5.23
N GLY A 185 2.10 -6.65 6.17
CA GLY A 185 1.80 -5.42 6.91
C GLY A 185 0.58 -5.54 7.83
N SER A 186 -0.11 -4.41 8.03
CA SER A 186 -1.22 -4.24 8.98
C SER A 186 -2.47 -3.69 8.30
N TYR A 187 -3.64 -3.91 8.88
CA TYR A 187 -4.91 -3.29 8.45
C TYR A 187 -5.32 -2.16 9.41
N SER A 188 -6.27 -1.31 9.01
CA SER A 188 -6.84 -0.27 9.89
C SER A 188 -7.82 -0.89 10.90
N GLN A 189 -7.58 -0.68 12.19
CA GLN A 189 -8.46 -1.12 13.28
C GLN A 189 -9.67 -0.19 13.37
N THR A 190 -10.89 -0.76 13.40
CA THR A 190 -12.14 0.01 13.63
C THR A 190 -12.63 -0.08 15.07
N PHE A 191 -11.97 -0.89 15.92
CA PHE A 191 -12.31 -1.12 17.33
C PHE A 191 -13.77 -1.58 17.57
N GLY A 192 -14.43 -2.15 16.57
CA GLY A 192 -15.86 -2.50 16.63
C GLY A 192 -16.82 -1.31 16.64
N ILE A 193 -16.33 -0.08 16.41
CA ILE A 193 -17.13 1.15 16.40
C ILE A 193 -18.10 1.13 15.22
N GLU A 194 -19.39 1.29 15.52
CA GLU A 194 -20.49 1.24 14.56
C GLU A 194 -20.30 2.30 13.45
N GLY A 195 -20.41 1.87 12.18
CA GLY A 195 -20.37 2.75 11.01
C GLY A 195 -18.99 3.22 10.56
N VAL A 196 -17.91 2.95 11.32
CA VAL A 196 -16.54 3.35 10.90
C VAL A 196 -16.10 2.62 9.63
N ARG A 197 -16.42 1.33 9.49
CA ARG A 197 -16.03 0.53 8.32
C ARG A 197 -16.82 0.92 7.07
N GLU A 198 -18.07 1.33 7.26
CA GLU A 198 -19.05 1.67 6.25
C GLU A 198 -18.79 3.08 5.70
N TYR A 199 -18.77 4.06 6.61
CA TYR A 199 -18.89 5.49 6.29
C TYR A 199 -17.58 6.27 6.38
N ALA A 200 -16.60 5.84 7.20
CA ALA A 200 -15.35 6.57 7.33
C ALA A 200 -14.40 6.33 6.13
N ASN A 201 -13.62 7.36 5.80
CA ASN A 201 -12.60 7.32 4.77
C ASN A 201 -11.26 7.02 5.42
N PHE A 202 -10.69 5.85 5.18
CA PHE A 202 -9.34 5.53 5.64
C PHE A 202 -8.31 6.34 4.84
N LEU A 203 -7.05 6.38 5.28
CA LEU A 203 -5.94 6.96 4.51
C LEU A 203 -4.74 6.02 4.53
N ARG A 204 -4.80 4.96 3.72
CA ARG A 204 -3.79 3.88 3.69
C ARG A 204 -3.25 3.58 2.29
N ASP A 205 -4.10 3.73 1.27
CA ASP A 205 -3.75 3.50 -0.13
C ASP A 205 -4.14 4.68 -1.03
N ILE A 206 -3.67 4.66 -2.28
CA ILE A 206 -3.93 5.70 -3.28
C ILE A 206 -5.40 5.78 -3.67
N GLY A 207 -6.10 4.63 -3.64
CA GLY A 207 -7.54 4.55 -3.86
C GLY A 207 -8.33 5.25 -2.75
N ASP A 208 -7.79 5.29 -1.52
CA ASP A 208 -8.39 6.02 -0.41
C ASP A 208 -8.17 7.53 -0.57
N ALA A 209 -6.91 7.94 -0.84
CA ALA A 209 -6.54 9.33 -1.11
C ALA A 209 -7.37 9.94 -2.26
N ARG A 210 -7.64 9.17 -3.32
CA ARG A 210 -8.52 9.58 -4.43
C ARG A 210 -9.97 9.78 -3.99
N LYS A 211 -10.52 8.88 -3.18
CA LYS A 211 -11.89 9.00 -2.66
C LYS A 211 -12.04 10.24 -1.77
N ILE A 212 -11.08 10.48 -0.89
CA ILE A 212 -11.03 11.68 -0.04
C ILE A 212 -10.99 12.94 -0.90
N ARG A 213 -10.05 13.03 -1.87
CA ARG A 213 -9.94 14.21 -2.75
C ARG A 213 -11.26 14.53 -3.46
N MET A 214 -11.88 13.51 -4.08
CA MET A 214 -13.14 13.70 -4.80
C MET A 214 -14.27 14.10 -3.86
N LYS A 215 -14.37 13.50 -2.67
CA LYS A 215 -15.40 13.86 -1.67
C LYS A 215 -15.23 15.28 -1.16
N VAL A 216 -14.00 15.74 -0.87
CA VAL A 216 -13.73 17.13 -0.46
C VAL A 216 -14.23 18.11 -1.53
N LEU A 217 -13.86 17.92 -2.80
CA LEU A 217 -14.31 18.80 -3.89
C LEU A 217 -15.83 18.77 -4.08
N GLN A 218 -16.46 17.58 -4.01
CA GLN A 218 -17.92 17.44 -4.09
C GLN A 218 -18.66 18.15 -2.96
N LEU A 219 -18.09 18.23 -1.74
CA LEU A 219 -18.68 18.96 -0.62
C LEU A 219 -18.69 20.48 -0.87
N PHE A 220 -17.63 21.03 -1.46
CA PHE A 220 -17.57 22.44 -1.87
C PHE A 220 -18.57 22.75 -2.99
N GLU A 221 -18.60 21.94 -4.05
CA GLU A 221 -19.57 22.11 -5.15
C GLU A 221 -21.02 22.03 -4.64
N LYS A 222 -21.32 21.12 -3.70
CA LYS A 222 -22.66 21.03 -3.09
C LYS A 222 -22.97 22.24 -2.20
N ALA A 223 -22.02 22.70 -1.39
CA ALA A 223 -22.20 23.87 -0.53
C ALA A 223 -22.34 25.20 -1.31
N ALA A 224 -21.77 25.27 -2.51
CA ALA A 224 -21.88 26.41 -3.43
C ALA A 224 -23.25 26.51 -4.14
N LEU A 225 -24.11 25.49 -4.07
CA LEU A 225 -25.42 25.53 -4.72
C LEU A 225 -26.30 26.65 -4.11
N PRO A 226 -27.05 27.41 -4.94
CA PRO A 226 -27.93 28.48 -4.45
C PRO A 226 -29.02 28.02 -3.48
N LEU A 227 -29.45 26.76 -3.59
CA LEU A 227 -30.51 26.16 -2.77
C LEU A 227 -30.02 25.64 -1.42
N THR A 228 -28.70 25.50 -1.21
CA THR A 228 -28.16 24.97 0.04
C THR A 228 -28.21 26.04 1.12
N THR A 229 -28.77 25.68 2.28
CA THR A 229 -28.89 26.58 3.43
C THR A 229 -27.56 26.76 4.16
N ASP A 230 -27.38 27.86 4.88
CA ASP A 230 -26.19 28.09 5.71
C ASP A 230 -25.96 26.99 6.75
N GLU A 231 -27.03 26.34 7.22
CA GLU A 231 -26.90 25.22 8.15
C GLU A 231 -26.37 23.97 7.44
N GLU A 232 -26.90 23.62 6.27
CA GLU A 232 -26.31 22.56 5.44
C GLU A 232 -24.86 22.88 5.04
N ARG A 233 -24.50 24.13 4.75
CA ARG A 233 -23.11 24.55 4.48
C ARG A 233 -22.19 24.22 5.67
N ARG A 234 -22.60 24.50 6.92
CA ARG A 234 -21.83 24.11 8.13
C ARG A 234 -21.69 22.61 8.27
N LYS A 235 -22.74 21.84 7.96
CA LYS A 235 -22.70 20.36 8.02
C LYS A 235 -21.77 19.80 6.93
N LEU A 236 -21.90 20.26 5.69
CA LEU A 236 -21.11 19.83 4.52
C LEU A 236 -19.63 20.18 4.63
N LEU A 237 -19.31 21.39 5.10
CA LEU A 237 -17.94 21.91 5.19
C LEU A 237 -17.30 21.68 6.58
N TYR A 238 -17.87 20.78 7.37
CA TYR A 238 -17.20 20.23 8.54
C TYR A 238 -16.42 18.95 8.18
N PHE A 239 -15.11 19.01 8.41
CA PHE A 239 -14.14 17.93 8.17
C PHE A 239 -13.70 17.36 9.52
N ALA A 240 -14.10 16.11 9.80
CA ALA A 240 -13.73 15.39 11.02
C ALA A 240 -12.61 14.37 10.73
N ILE A 241 -11.45 14.54 11.37
CA ILE A 241 -10.31 13.63 11.29
C ILE A 241 -10.22 12.89 12.63
N VAL A 242 -10.04 11.57 12.59
CA VAL A 242 -9.89 10.73 13.78
C VAL A 242 -8.51 10.08 13.79
N GLY A 243 -7.76 10.34 14.86
CA GLY A 243 -6.34 10.05 15.01
C GLY A 243 -5.48 11.33 14.96
N GLY A 244 -4.84 11.65 16.08
CA GLY A 244 -3.83 12.70 16.23
C GLY A 244 -2.39 12.17 16.09
N GLY A 245 -2.20 11.02 15.47
CA GLY A 245 -0.89 10.56 14.99
C GLY A 245 -0.46 11.33 13.73
N PRO A 246 0.81 11.15 13.26
CA PRO A 246 1.37 11.88 12.12
C PRO A 246 0.45 11.90 10.89
N THR A 247 -0.12 10.76 10.49
CA THR A 247 -0.99 10.68 9.31
C THR A 247 -2.25 11.57 9.40
N GLY A 248 -2.88 11.66 10.57
CA GLY A 248 -4.08 12.49 10.76
C GLY A 248 -3.75 13.98 10.87
N ILE A 249 -2.64 14.30 11.54
CA ILE A 249 -2.10 15.67 11.63
C ILE A 249 -1.66 16.18 10.26
N GLU A 250 -0.81 15.43 9.53
CA GLU A 250 -0.36 15.79 8.19
C GLU A 250 -1.53 15.94 7.22
N PHE A 251 -2.55 15.07 7.30
CA PHE A 251 -3.76 15.21 6.47
C PHE A 251 -4.60 16.44 6.82
N ALA A 252 -4.83 16.73 8.10
CA ALA A 252 -5.57 17.92 8.52
C ALA A 252 -4.87 19.21 8.09
N ALA A 253 -3.53 19.21 8.12
CA ALA A 253 -2.71 20.33 7.70
C ALA A 253 -2.69 20.53 6.17
N GLU A 254 -2.49 19.46 5.40
CA GLU A 254 -2.55 19.47 3.94
C GLU A 254 -3.97 19.87 3.45
N LEU A 255 -5.03 19.45 4.14
CA LEU A 255 -6.40 19.84 3.86
C LEU A 255 -6.65 21.33 4.15
N HIS A 256 -6.13 21.84 5.26
CA HIS A 256 -6.16 23.26 5.58
C HIS A 256 -5.46 24.09 4.49
N ASP A 257 -4.25 23.70 4.08
CA ASP A 257 -3.48 24.42 3.07
C ASP A 257 -4.23 24.44 1.72
N LEU A 258 -4.79 23.31 1.24
CA LEU A 258 -5.66 23.27 0.05
C LEU A 258 -6.84 24.26 0.17
N ILE A 259 -7.49 24.30 1.33
CA ILE A 259 -8.65 25.18 1.52
C ILE A 259 -8.23 26.65 1.52
N LYS A 260 -7.18 26.99 2.26
CA LYS A 260 -6.68 28.35 2.45
C LYS A 260 -6.03 28.93 1.20
N GLU A 261 -5.22 28.14 0.49
CA GLU A 261 -4.45 28.60 -0.67
C GLU A 261 -5.24 28.52 -1.99
N ASP A 262 -6.12 27.52 -2.15
CA ASP A 262 -6.82 27.28 -3.41
C ASP A 262 -8.33 27.53 -3.33
N LEU A 263 -9.04 26.81 -2.46
CA LEU A 263 -10.51 26.84 -2.44
C LEU A 263 -11.08 28.19 -1.94
N SER A 264 -10.32 28.93 -1.12
CA SER A 264 -10.66 30.30 -0.69
C SER A 264 -10.77 31.30 -1.85
N ARG A 265 -10.04 31.05 -2.95
CA ARG A 265 -10.05 31.89 -4.16
C ARG A 265 -11.23 31.57 -5.08
N ILE A 266 -11.75 30.34 -4.99
CA ILE A 266 -12.85 29.84 -5.83
C ILE A 266 -14.20 30.02 -5.14
N TYR A 267 -14.26 29.79 -3.82
CA TYR A 267 -15.47 29.84 -3.00
C TYR A 267 -15.29 30.75 -1.76
N PRO A 268 -14.93 32.04 -1.94
CA PRO A 268 -14.61 32.95 -0.83
C PRO A 268 -15.75 33.09 0.19
N GLU A 269 -17.00 33.05 -0.27
CA GLU A 269 -18.20 33.15 0.57
C GLU A 269 -18.39 31.94 1.50
N LEU A 270 -17.88 30.77 1.11
CA LEU A 270 -18.02 29.52 1.87
C LEU A 270 -17.01 29.38 3.01
N MET A 271 -15.90 30.11 2.99
CA MET A 271 -14.81 29.98 3.97
C MET A 271 -15.29 30.11 5.43
N ARG A 272 -16.32 30.94 5.68
CA ARG A 272 -16.92 31.13 7.02
C ARG A 272 -17.58 29.88 7.61
N PHE A 273 -17.92 28.89 6.79
CA PHE A 273 -18.58 27.65 7.22
C PHE A 273 -17.60 26.47 7.36
N VAL A 274 -16.36 26.64 6.89
CA VAL A 274 -15.35 25.58 6.94
C VAL A 274 -14.90 25.37 8.38
N ARG A 275 -14.91 24.11 8.83
CA ARG A 275 -14.37 23.70 10.13
C ARG A 275 -13.55 22.42 9.96
N ILE A 276 -12.37 22.38 10.56
CA ILE A 276 -11.52 21.18 10.61
C ILE A 276 -11.34 20.81 12.08
N THR A 277 -11.61 19.54 12.44
CA THR A 277 -11.33 19.03 13.80
C THR A 277 -10.62 17.69 13.74
N VAL A 278 -9.50 17.59 14.45
CA VAL A 278 -8.80 16.33 14.75
C VAL A 278 -9.24 15.84 16.13
N PHE A 279 -9.79 14.63 16.20
CA PHE A 279 -10.12 13.94 17.44
C PHE A 279 -9.09 12.85 17.73
N ASP A 280 -8.63 12.74 18.97
CA ASP A 280 -7.84 11.59 19.45
C ASP A 280 -8.34 11.15 20.83
N VAL A 281 -8.37 9.83 21.05
CA VAL A 281 -8.68 9.21 22.35
C VAL A 281 -7.54 9.39 23.36
N ALA A 282 -6.31 9.56 22.87
CA ALA A 282 -5.16 9.86 23.71
C ALA A 282 -5.22 11.29 24.26
N GLN A 283 -4.67 11.48 25.47
CA GLN A 283 -4.54 12.81 26.10
C GLN A 283 -3.52 13.72 25.38
N LYS A 284 -2.68 13.14 24.51
CA LYS A 284 -1.61 13.81 23.77
C LYS A 284 -1.61 13.37 22.30
N VAL A 285 -1.64 14.34 21.38
CA VAL A 285 -1.35 14.10 19.96
C VAL A 285 0.14 13.94 19.71
N LEU A 286 0.50 13.29 18.61
CA LEU A 286 1.89 13.03 18.22
C LEU A 286 2.72 12.41 19.37
N PRO A 287 2.26 11.31 19.99
CA PRO A 287 2.86 10.77 21.23
C PRO A 287 4.30 10.26 21.08
N MET A 288 4.81 10.13 19.85
CA MET A 288 6.21 9.80 19.55
C MET A 288 7.16 11.00 19.65
N PHE A 289 6.63 12.22 19.77
CA PHE A 289 7.42 13.42 20.02
C PHE A 289 7.43 13.78 21.52
N ASP A 290 8.38 14.62 21.91
CA ASP A 290 8.44 15.24 23.25
C ASP A 290 7.20 16.12 23.53
N GLN A 291 7.09 16.68 24.74
CA GLN A 291 5.94 17.53 25.08
C GLN A 291 6.00 18.89 24.38
N THR A 292 7.19 19.43 24.14
CA THR A 292 7.43 20.76 23.58
C THR A 292 7.02 20.85 22.12
N LEU A 293 7.42 19.87 21.30
CA LEU A 293 7.10 19.79 19.87
C LEU A 293 5.63 19.44 19.65
N ALA A 294 5.05 18.58 20.50
CA ALA A 294 3.61 18.31 20.48
C ALA A 294 2.80 19.58 20.82
N GLN A 295 3.22 20.35 21.82
CA GLN A 295 2.58 21.63 22.15
C GLN A 295 2.74 22.65 21.01
N TYR A 296 3.92 22.75 20.40
CA TYR A 296 4.16 23.61 19.23
C TYR A 296 3.24 23.25 18.05
N ALA A 297 2.97 21.96 17.82
CA ALA A 297 2.01 21.50 16.81
C ALA A 297 0.57 21.96 17.16
N MET A 298 0.15 21.76 18.40
CA MET A 298 -1.18 22.20 18.90
C MET A 298 -1.38 23.71 18.79
N ASP A 299 -0.36 24.50 19.14
CA ASP A 299 -0.43 25.96 19.07
C ASP A 299 -0.39 26.46 17.62
N THR A 300 0.29 25.75 16.73
CA THR A 300 0.27 26.04 15.28
C THR A 300 -1.12 25.76 14.71
N PHE A 301 -1.71 24.60 15.00
CA PHE A 301 -3.06 24.26 14.55
C PHE A 301 -4.10 25.26 15.07
N ARG A 302 -3.98 25.69 16.33
CA ARG A 302 -4.87 26.72 16.91
C ARG A 302 -4.78 28.07 16.16
N ARG A 303 -3.59 28.49 15.73
CA ARG A 303 -3.40 29.73 14.93
C ARG A 303 -4.00 29.62 13.53
N GLU A 304 -3.92 28.44 12.93
CA GLU A 304 -4.51 28.12 11.61
C GLU A 304 -6.02 27.76 11.67
N GLY A 305 -6.67 27.91 12.83
CA GLY A 305 -8.10 27.61 13.00
C GLY A 305 -8.46 26.11 13.01
N ILE A 306 -7.47 25.22 13.00
CA ILE A 306 -7.68 23.76 13.10
C ILE A 306 -7.91 23.40 14.56
N SER A 307 -9.08 22.85 14.87
CA SER A 307 -9.39 22.37 16.22
C SER A 307 -8.75 21.00 16.48
N VAL A 308 -8.17 20.80 17.66
CA VAL A 308 -7.68 19.49 18.10
C VAL A 308 -8.29 19.14 19.45
N LYS A 309 -8.82 17.92 19.56
CA LYS A 309 -9.62 17.41 20.68
C LYS A 309 -9.04 16.09 21.16
N THR A 310 -8.15 16.16 22.15
CA THR A 310 -7.56 15.00 22.85
C THR A 310 -8.52 14.45 23.90
N GLY A 311 -8.40 13.17 24.24
CA GLY A 311 -9.31 12.48 25.15
C GLY A 311 -10.74 12.32 24.62
N HIS A 312 -10.98 12.49 23.31
CA HIS A 312 -12.32 12.43 22.70
C HIS A 312 -12.52 11.12 21.92
N HIS A 313 -13.60 10.40 22.20
CA HIS A 313 -13.88 9.05 21.73
C HIS A 313 -15.05 9.05 20.75
N LEU A 314 -14.78 8.76 19.47
CA LEU A 314 -15.84 8.42 18.52
C LEU A 314 -16.42 7.04 18.87
N THR A 315 -17.73 6.99 19.05
CA THR A 315 -18.48 5.78 19.45
C THR A 315 -19.42 5.28 18.36
N ARG A 316 -19.83 6.14 17.42
CA ARG A 316 -20.67 5.78 16.27
C ARG A 316 -20.56 6.78 15.12
N ILE A 317 -20.68 6.28 13.89
CA ILE A 317 -21.01 7.07 12.68
C ILE A 317 -22.30 6.53 12.07
N ARG A 318 -23.20 7.42 11.64
CA ARG A 318 -24.38 7.05 10.84
C ARG A 318 -24.66 8.11 9.76
N PRO A 319 -25.44 7.81 8.70
CA PRO A 319 -25.88 8.83 7.75
C PRO A 319 -26.69 9.93 8.46
N ASP A 320 -26.53 11.18 8.03
CA ASP A 320 -27.37 12.28 8.48
C ASP A 320 -28.66 12.32 7.64
N SER A 321 -29.81 12.16 8.29
CA SER A 321 -31.13 12.25 7.66
C SER A 321 -31.53 13.68 7.29
N GLU A 322 -30.86 14.70 7.85
CA GLU A 322 -31.12 16.12 7.63
C GLU A 322 -30.14 16.77 6.63
N CYS A 323 -29.06 16.08 6.27
CA CYS A 323 -28.11 16.52 5.24
C CYS A 323 -27.68 15.32 4.39
N GLU A 324 -28.21 15.24 3.18
CA GLU A 324 -27.86 14.18 2.24
C GLU A 324 -26.34 14.20 1.95
N GLY A 325 -25.67 13.09 2.28
CA GLY A 325 -24.23 12.93 2.10
C GLY A 325 -23.36 13.49 3.22
N CYS A 326 -23.96 14.02 4.29
CA CYS A 326 -23.33 14.21 5.59
C CYS A 326 -23.46 12.95 6.47
N PHE A 327 -22.72 12.92 7.57
CA PHE A 327 -22.75 11.87 8.58
C PHE A 327 -22.94 12.48 9.98
N LYS A 328 -23.74 11.83 10.83
CA LYS A 328 -23.81 12.12 12.27
C LYS A 328 -22.71 11.32 12.99
N LEU A 329 -21.97 11.98 13.87
CA LEU A 329 -20.91 11.43 14.70
C LEU A 329 -21.34 11.53 16.17
N ASN A 330 -21.32 10.42 16.90
CA ASN A 330 -21.41 10.46 18.36
C ASN A 330 -19.99 10.47 18.95
N ILE A 331 -19.69 11.50 19.73
CA ILE A 331 -18.46 11.64 20.50
C ILE A 331 -18.87 11.52 21.98
N LYS A 332 -18.29 10.57 22.70
CA LYS A 332 -18.68 10.24 24.08
C LYS A 332 -18.71 11.46 25.02
N GLU A 333 -17.74 12.35 24.85
CA GLU A 333 -17.51 13.55 25.68
C GLU A 333 -18.54 14.65 25.42
N TYR A 334 -19.31 14.56 24.34
CA TYR A 334 -20.46 15.44 24.04
C TYR A 334 -21.81 14.78 24.42
N GLY A 335 -21.77 13.61 25.06
CA GLY A 335 -22.95 12.91 25.57
C GLY A 335 -23.90 12.46 24.48
N VAL A 336 -25.13 12.97 24.51
CA VAL A 336 -26.20 12.65 23.54
C VAL A 336 -26.19 13.51 22.28
N GLU A 337 -25.39 14.59 22.26
CA GLU A 337 -25.31 15.48 21.09
C GLU A 337 -24.50 14.82 19.96
N GLU A 338 -25.10 14.67 18.78
CA GLU A 338 -24.43 14.15 17.59
C GLU A 338 -24.09 15.28 16.60
N MET A 339 -22.81 15.38 16.26
CA MET A 339 -22.32 16.37 15.30
C MET A 339 -22.53 15.91 13.86
N SER A 340 -22.91 16.80 12.95
CA SER A 340 -23.00 16.53 11.51
C SER A 340 -21.73 16.96 10.77
N ALA A 341 -21.05 16.05 10.06
CA ALA A 341 -19.87 16.33 9.23
C ALA A 341 -20.03 15.82 7.78
N GLY A 342 -19.50 16.55 6.80
CA GLY A 342 -19.54 16.16 5.39
C GLY A 342 -18.60 15.00 5.06
N ILE A 343 -17.50 14.87 5.82
CA ILE A 343 -16.57 13.75 5.71
C ILE A 343 -15.96 13.40 7.08
N VAL A 344 -15.82 12.09 7.31
CA VAL A 344 -15.02 11.53 8.41
C VAL A 344 -13.82 10.82 7.82
N VAL A 345 -12.61 11.17 8.27
CA VAL A 345 -11.34 10.55 7.87
C VAL A 345 -10.76 9.78 9.05
N TRP A 346 -10.53 8.48 8.87
CA TRP A 346 -10.07 7.57 9.91
C TRP A 346 -8.60 7.20 9.70
N SER A 347 -7.74 7.68 10.61
CA SER A 347 -6.28 7.58 10.52
C SER A 347 -5.62 6.92 11.75
N THR A 348 -6.43 6.33 12.64
CA THR A 348 -5.97 5.69 13.88
C THR A 348 -6.17 4.17 13.89
N GLY A 349 -5.40 3.49 14.72
CA GLY A 349 -5.52 2.07 15.01
C GLY A 349 -4.97 1.13 13.91
N LEU A 350 -4.10 0.21 14.33
CA LEU A 350 -3.65 -0.91 13.49
C LEU A 350 -4.21 -2.21 14.04
N MET A 351 -4.59 -3.12 13.14
CA MET A 351 -4.98 -4.49 13.47
C MET A 351 -4.11 -5.48 12.69
N GLN A 352 -4.04 -6.70 13.24
CA GLN A 352 -3.39 -7.86 12.65
C GLN A 352 -3.86 -8.08 11.21
N ASN A 353 -2.98 -8.62 10.37
CA ASN A 353 -3.38 -9.00 9.02
C ASN A 353 -4.26 -10.28 9.08
N PRO A 354 -5.39 -10.36 8.35
CA PRO A 354 -6.29 -11.53 8.40
C PRO A 354 -5.62 -12.87 8.04
N LEU A 355 -4.58 -12.85 7.19
CA LEU A 355 -3.78 -14.04 6.92
C LEU A 355 -3.00 -14.48 8.17
N VAL A 356 -2.41 -13.52 8.91
CA VAL A 356 -1.64 -13.79 10.11
C VAL A 356 -2.56 -14.30 11.23
N GLU A 357 -3.74 -13.69 11.39
CA GLU A 357 -4.80 -14.15 12.30
C GLU A 357 -5.22 -15.60 12.00
N LYS A 358 -5.52 -15.90 10.73
CA LYS A 358 -5.87 -17.25 10.26
C LYS A 358 -4.76 -18.27 10.51
N LEU A 359 -3.50 -17.89 10.33
CA LEU A 359 -2.34 -18.76 10.55
C LEU A 359 -2.03 -18.96 12.04
N SER A 360 -2.20 -17.94 12.89
CA SER A 360 -1.93 -18.05 14.34
C SER A 360 -2.88 -18.99 15.06
N CYS A 361 -4.13 -19.08 14.59
CA CYS A 361 -5.14 -20.00 15.13
C CYS A 361 -4.97 -21.45 14.64
N ARG A 362 -3.98 -21.75 13.79
CA ARG A 362 -3.79 -23.06 13.18
C ARG A 362 -2.59 -23.80 13.74
N LYS A 363 -2.80 -25.08 13.96
CA LYS A 363 -1.74 -26.06 14.19
C LYS A 363 -1.34 -26.70 12.87
N PHE A 364 -0.07 -27.07 12.75
CA PHE A 364 0.49 -27.75 11.59
C PHE A 364 1.59 -28.71 12.02
N THR A 365 1.80 -29.79 11.28
CA THR A 365 2.90 -30.72 11.51
C THR A 365 4.04 -30.42 10.55
N VAL A 366 5.28 -30.54 11.02
CA VAL A 366 6.49 -30.43 10.17
C VAL A 366 7.30 -31.72 10.35
N PRO A 367 7.95 -32.25 9.31
CA PRO A 367 8.93 -33.31 9.47
C PRO A 367 10.00 -32.89 10.49
N PRO A 368 10.33 -33.74 11.48
CA PRO A 368 11.28 -33.38 12.52
C PRO A 368 12.68 -33.13 11.98
N ILE A 369 13.41 -32.27 12.68
CA ILE A 369 14.80 -31.90 12.42
C ILE A 369 15.56 -32.19 13.73
N PRO A 370 16.44 -33.20 13.82
CA PRO A 370 16.96 -34.07 12.75
C PRO A 370 15.97 -35.14 12.24
N PRO A 371 16.20 -35.72 11.04
CA PRO A 371 15.33 -36.73 10.41
C PRO A 371 15.33 -38.10 11.11
N GLU A 372 16.11 -38.26 12.18
CA GLU A 372 16.23 -39.49 12.98
C GLU A 372 15.03 -39.72 13.91
N VAL A 373 14.31 -38.64 14.25
CA VAL A 373 13.06 -38.68 15.01
C VAL A 373 11.91 -39.07 14.07
N LYS A 374 11.07 -40.04 14.44
CA LYS A 374 9.96 -40.52 13.58
C LYS A 374 8.61 -39.86 13.87
N SER A 375 8.48 -39.11 14.96
CA SER A 375 7.23 -38.46 15.37
C SER A 375 7.06 -37.10 14.70
N LEU A 376 5.92 -36.89 14.04
CA LEU A 376 5.47 -35.56 13.62
C LEU A 376 5.28 -34.68 14.87
N VAL A 377 5.93 -33.52 14.90
CA VAL A 377 5.72 -32.53 15.96
C VAL A 377 4.58 -31.61 15.52
N GLU A 378 3.55 -31.49 16.35
CA GLU A 378 2.49 -30.49 16.17
C GLU A 378 3.01 -29.13 16.64
N LEU A 379 3.02 -28.15 15.73
CA LEU A 379 3.53 -26.81 15.94
C LEU A 379 2.43 -25.76 15.74
N GLN A 380 2.59 -24.63 16.38
CA GLN A 380 1.76 -23.44 16.20
C GLN A 380 2.67 -22.20 16.08
N LEU A 381 2.28 -21.20 15.28
CA LEU A 381 3.04 -19.95 15.17
C LEU A 381 2.93 -19.13 16.46
N GLU A 382 4.03 -18.57 16.93
CA GLU A 382 4.02 -17.62 18.05
C GLU A 382 3.53 -16.24 17.58
N THR A 383 2.64 -15.62 18.36
CA THR A 383 2.14 -14.27 18.12
C THR A 383 2.17 -13.41 19.36
N ASP A 384 2.45 -12.12 19.17
CA ASP A 384 2.45 -11.12 20.24
C ASP A 384 1.01 -10.90 20.78
N PRO A 385 0.76 -11.07 22.09
CA PRO A 385 -0.59 -11.03 22.66
C PRO A 385 -1.23 -9.64 22.62
N ARG A 386 -0.47 -8.57 22.36
CA ARG A 386 -0.98 -7.19 22.29
C ARG A 386 -1.39 -6.78 20.88
N THR A 387 -0.69 -7.26 19.85
CA THR A 387 -0.84 -6.81 18.46
C THR A 387 -1.25 -7.90 17.48
N GLY A 388 -1.12 -9.17 17.86
CA GLY A 388 -1.25 -10.32 16.96
C GLY A 388 -0.11 -10.48 15.95
N GLY A 389 0.93 -9.63 15.99
CA GLY A 389 2.07 -9.76 15.07
C GLY A 389 2.81 -11.09 15.28
N LEU A 390 3.32 -11.69 14.20
CA LEU A 390 4.16 -12.88 14.27
C LEU A 390 5.39 -12.59 15.12
N ILE A 391 5.65 -13.42 16.12
CA ILE A 391 6.89 -13.35 16.88
C ILE A 391 8.03 -13.87 16.02
N THR A 392 9.13 -13.13 16.01
CA THR A 392 10.36 -13.46 15.29
C THR A 392 11.56 -13.38 16.21
N ASP A 393 12.56 -14.22 15.92
CA ASP A 393 13.87 -14.12 16.53
C ASP A 393 14.65 -12.86 16.07
N SER A 394 15.83 -12.62 16.65
CA SER A 394 16.74 -11.55 16.24
C SER A 394 17.17 -11.61 14.76
N TYR A 395 16.99 -12.74 14.08
CA TYR A 395 17.32 -12.97 12.67
C TYR A 395 16.10 -12.85 11.74
N LEU A 396 14.95 -12.44 12.28
CA LEU A 396 13.67 -12.21 11.59
C LEU A 396 12.96 -13.50 11.12
N ARG A 397 13.37 -14.67 11.63
CA ARG A 397 12.71 -15.97 11.38
C ARG A 397 11.48 -16.13 12.28
N VAL A 398 10.43 -16.78 11.80
CA VAL A 398 9.16 -16.94 12.53
C VAL A 398 9.29 -18.01 13.61
N ASN A 399 8.96 -17.66 14.86
CA ASN A 399 8.96 -18.59 15.98
C ASN A 399 7.75 -19.54 15.97
N VAL A 400 7.93 -20.69 16.60
CA VAL A 400 6.91 -21.73 16.77
C VAL A 400 6.97 -22.35 18.17
N THR A 401 5.81 -22.67 18.74
CA THR A 401 5.71 -23.41 19.99
C THR A 401 5.24 -24.85 19.71
N PRO A 402 5.87 -25.89 20.29
CA PRO A 402 5.38 -27.26 20.21
C PRO A 402 4.13 -27.46 21.09
N GLN A 403 3.16 -28.18 20.55
CA GLN A 403 1.90 -28.56 21.20
C GLN A 403 1.90 -30.08 21.47
N THR A 404 2.82 -30.56 22.31
CA THR A 404 2.83 -31.98 22.70
C THR A 404 1.60 -32.34 23.51
N ALA A 405 0.91 -33.42 23.10
CA ALA A 405 -0.11 -34.06 23.92
C ALA A 405 0.50 -34.56 25.25
N GLN A 406 -0.35 -34.68 26.27
CA GLN A 406 0.02 -35.04 27.64
C GLN A 406 0.75 -36.40 27.71
N SER A 407 2.08 -36.41 27.90
CA SER A 407 2.81 -37.39 28.74
C SER A 407 4.34 -37.24 28.59
N GLU A 408 4.96 -36.37 29.40
CA GLU A 408 6.22 -36.60 30.14
C GLU A 408 6.92 -35.27 30.50
N PRO A 409 7.32 -35.05 31.76
CA PRO A 409 7.97 -33.80 32.18
C PRO A 409 9.41 -33.64 31.64
N SER A 410 9.97 -34.68 31.05
CA SER A 410 11.30 -34.70 30.41
C SER A 410 11.36 -33.88 29.10
N VAL A 411 10.22 -33.62 28.45
CA VAL A 411 10.14 -33.03 27.10
C VAL A 411 9.98 -31.49 27.13
N HIS A 412 9.75 -30.89 28.29
CA HIS A 412 9.50 -29.44 28.44
C HIS A 412 10.63 -28.50 27.98
N ASN A 413 11.82 -29.02 27.66
CA ASN A 413 12.98 -28.25 27.20
C ASN A 413 13.23 -28.31 25.68
N LEU A 414 12.35 -28.93 24.87
CA LEU A 414 12.40 -28.77 23.41
C LEU A 414 11.84 -27.40 23.01
N HIS A 415 12.66 -26.35 23.15
CA HIS A 415 12.51 -25.15 22.32
C HIS A 415 12.72 -25.57 20.87
N THR A 416 11.61 -25.85 20.15
CA THR A 416 11.66 -26.01 18.70
C THR A 416 12.10 -24.66 18.13
N GLY A 417 13.27 -24.62 17.49
CA GLY A 417 13.80 -23.38 16.94
C GLY A 417 12.87 -22.76 15.88
N PRO A 418 13.04 -21.47 15.57
CA PRO A 418 12.20 -20.80 14.57
C PRO A 418 12.32 -21.48 13.19
N LEU A 419 11.27 -21.34 12.38
CA LEU A 419 11.19 -21.90 11.04
C LEU A 419 12.35 -21.38 10.17
N ALA A 420 13.32 -22.24 9.86
CA ALA A 420 14.60 -21.86 9.26
C ALA A 420 14.49 -21.11 7.92
N ASP A 421 13.44 -21.38 7.15
CA ASP A 421 13.19 -20.81 5.83
C ASP A 421 12.03 -19.80 5.79
N VAL A 422 11.39 -19.49 6.92
CA VAL A 422 10.23 -18.59 6.99
C VAL A 422 10.55 -17.35 7.83
N TYR A 423 10.44 -16.19 7.21
CA TYR A 423 10.79 -14.89 7.79
C TYR A 423 9.55 -13.98 7.83
N ALA A 424 9.47 -13.08 8.81
CA ALA A 424 8.42 -12.07 8.87
C ALA A 424 8.99 -10.66 9.12
N ILE A 425 8.55 -9.67 8.34
CA ILE A 425 9.12 -8.31 8.36
C ILE A 425 8.08 -7.21 8.13
N GLY A 426 8.32 -6.04 8.73
CA GLY A 426 7.36 -4.93 8.75
C GLY A 426 6.31 -5.09 9.85
N ASP A 427 5.17 -4.41 9.69
CA ASP A 427 4.12 -4.28 10.73
C ASP A 427 3.45 -5.61 11.15
N CYS A 428 3.62 -6.69 10.39
CA CYS A 428 3.11 -8.01 10.75
C CYS A 428 4.04 -8.83 11.66
N ALA A 429 5.18 -8.27 12.08
CA ALA A 429 6.24 -9.01 12.76
C ALA A 429 6.86 -8.26 13.97
N VAL A 430 6.81 -8.89 15.14
CA VAL A 430 7.33 -8.41 16.42
C VAL A 430 8.62 -9.16 16.78
N ILE A 431 9.60 -8.45 17.34
CA ILE A 431 10.80 -9.06 17.96
C ILE A 431 10.62 -8.87 19.47
N PRO A 432 10.53 -9.94 20.28
CA PRO A 432 10.37 -9.84 21.72
C PRO A 432 11.46 -8.97 22.37
N GLY A 433 11.09 -8.18 23.38
CA GLY A 433 12.00 -7.23 24.05
C GLY A 433 12.38 -5.98 23.23
N ALA A 434 12.29 -6.02 21.90
CA ALA A 434 12.52 -4.87 21.04
C ALA A 434 11.20 -4.16 20.69
N ALA A 435 10.85 -3.14 21.49
CA ALA A 435 9.65 -2.31 21.30
C ALA A 435 9.75 -1.38 20.07
N LEU A 436 9.77 -1.97 18.87
CA LEU A 436 9.91 -1.26 17.60
C LEU A 436 8.55 -0.76 17.09
N PRO A 437 8.43 0.52 16.68
CA PRO A 437 7.17 1.06 16.19
C PRO A 437 6.87 0.60 14.76
N ALA A 438 5.58 0.34 14.47
CA ALA A 438 5.07 0.01 13.14
C ALA A 438 5.26 1.19 12.17
N THR A 439 6.41 1.22 11.49
CA THR A 439 6.86 2.34 10.68
C THR A 439 7.56 1.88 9.40
N ALA A 440 7.46 2.70 8.36
CA ALA A 440 8.22 2.57 7.12
C ALA A 440 9.74 2.43 7.36
N GLN A 441 10.27 3.09 8.38
CA GLN A 441 11.69 3.05 8.75
C GLN A 441 12.11 1.67 9.26
N VAL A 442 11.38 1.10 10.24
CA VAL A 442 11.60 -0.26 10.76
C VAL A 442 11.41 -1.29 9.64
N ALA A 443 10.32 -1.20 8.88
CA ALA A 443 10.02 -2.11 7.77
C ALA A 443 11.14 -2.14 6.71
N SER A 444 11.64 -0.98 6.30
CA SER A 444 12.73 -0.85 5.32
C SER A 444 14.05 -1.38 5.85
N GLN A 445 14.37 -1.15 7.13
CA GLN A 445 15.60 -1.62 7.74
C GLN A 445 15.60 -3.15 7.93
N LYS A 446 14.49 -3.73 8.42
CA LYS A 446 14.30 -5.20 8.48
C LYS A 446 14.50 -5.83 7.09
N ALA A 447 13.85 -5.27 6.07
CA ALA A 447 13.95 -5.73 4.68
C ALA A 447 15.38 -5.65 4.12
N ALA A 448 16.06 -4.50 4.27
CA ALA A 448 17.42 -4.32 3.78
C ALA A 448 18.45 -5.19 4.52
N HIS A 449 18.24 -5.42 5.82
CA HIS A 449 19.05 -6.35 6.61
C HIS A 449 18.88 -7.78 6.10
N LEU A 450 17.65 -8.30 6.05
CA LEU A 450 17.38 -9.69 5.63
C LEU A 450 17.89 -9.97 4.20
N ALA A 451 17.62 -9.07 3.24
CA ALA A 451 18.13 -9.21 1.88
C ALA A 451 19.67 -9.22 1.84
N LYS A 452 20.32 -8.37 2.64
CA LYS A 452 21.79 -8.35 2.75
C LYS A 452 22.33 -9.64 3.39
N ARG A 453 21.60 -10.28 4.32
CA ARG A 453 22.02 -11.57 4.89
C ARG A 453 21.89 -12.70 3.86
N LEU A 454 20.71 -12.86 3.28
CA LEU A 454 20.44 -13.89 2.25
C LEU A 454 21.39 -13.77 1.04
N ASN A 455 21.65 -12.55 0.54
CA ASN A 455 22.58 -12.34 -0.58
C ASN A 455 24.02 -12.85 -0.32
N ARG A 456 24.42 -13.00 0.94
CA ARG A 456 25.73 -13.52 1.33
C ARG A 456 25.72 -15.01 1.70
N GLY A 457 24.54 -15.59 1.96
CA GLY A 457 24.41 -16.90 2.61
C GLY A 457 24.50 -16.84 4.14
N ASP A 458 24.67 -15.64 4.73
CA ASP A 458 24.91 -15.44 6.17
C ASP A 458 23.62 -15.10 6.96
N ALA A 459 22.49 -15.73 6.57
CA ALA A 459 21.12 -15.50 7.07
C ALA A 459 21.04 -15.37 8.59
N ASN A 460 21.67 -16.31 9.30
CA ASN A 460 21.56 -16.50 10.75
C ASN A 460 22.84 -16.06 11.51
N GLU A 461 23.78 -15.37 10.86
CA GLU A 461 25.06 -14.97 11.50
C GLU A 461 24.99 -13.64 12.25
N LYS A 462 24.11 -12.72 11.83
CA LYS A 462 24.05 -11.39 12.43
C LYS A 462 22.62 -10.93 12.68
N GLU A 463 22.35 -10.64 13.94
CA GLU A 463 21.09 -10.07 14.42
C GLU A 463 20.72 -8.75 13.74
N PHE A 464 19.41 -8.53 13.59
CA PHE A 464 18.83 -7.25 13.25
C PHE A 464 18.96 -6.26 14.41
N ARG A 465 19.50 -5.07 14.13
CA ARG A 465 19.50 -3.94 15.07
C ARG A 465 18.92 -2.72 14.37
N PHE A 466 17.82 -2.21 14.92
CA PHE A 466 17.16 -1.00 14.42
C PHE A 466 17.99 0.24 14.73
N ARG A 467 18.12 1.13 13.75
CA ARG A 467 18.71 2.46 13.93
C ARG A 467 17.64 3.51 13.70
N ASN A 468 17.14 4.09 14.80
CA ASN A 468 16.24 5.24 14.73
C ASN A 468 16.96 6.41 14.03
N TRP A 469 16.37 6.97 12.98
CA TRP A 469 16.85 8.18 12.29
C TRP A 469 16.02 9.43 12.62
N GLY A 470 15.21 9.36 13.68
CA GLY A 470 14.27 10.40 14.05
C GLY A 470 12.90 10.23 13.39
N THR A 471 11.96 11.06 13.83
CA THR A 471 10.57 11.15 13.35
C THR A 471 10.28 12.57 12.89
N MET A 472 9.41 12.70 11.89
CA MET A 472 9.03 13.97 11.27
C MET A 472 7.52 14.04 11.08
N THR A 473 6.95 15.24 11.09
CA THR A 473 5.53 15.48 10.84
C THR A 473 5.34 16.88 10.26
N TYR A 474 4.70 16.98 9.09
CA TYR A 474 4.25 18.25 8.52
C TYR A 474 3.07 18.83 9.31
N LEU A 475 3.05 20.15 9.48
CA LEU A 475 2.07 20.88 10.30
C LEU A 475 1.30 21.94 9.51
N GLY A 476 1.45 21.97 8.19
CA GLY A 476 0.77 22.94 7.34
C GLY A 476 1.58 24.22 7.18
N SER A 477 1.19 25.06 6.22
CA SER A 477 1.73 26.39 5.98
C SER A 477 3.26 26.45 6.15
N TRP A 478 3.95 25.61 5.39
CA TRP A 478 5.43 25.58 5.28
C TRP A 478 6.17 25.25 6.60
N THR A 479 5.45 24.64 7.56
CA THR A 479 5.93 24.31 8.91
C THR A 479 5.93 22.80 9.17
N ALA A 480 6.96 22.31 9.87
CA ALA A 480 7.02 20.92 10.33
C ALA A 480 7.68 20.82 11.71
N ILE A 481 7.73 19.61 12.26
CA ILE A 481 8.58 19.24 13.41
C ILE A 481 9.45 18.01 13.08
N HIS A 482 10.61 17.95 13.70
CA HIS A 482 11.58 16.86 13.66
C HIS A 482 12.12 16.59 15.05
N GLN A 483 12.31 15.32 15.39
CA GLN A 483 13.00 14.88 16.59
C GLN A 483 13.83 13.64 16.30
N SER A 484 15.11 13.68 16.65
CA SER A 484 16.03 12.55 16.63
C SER A 484 16.70 12.36 18.00
N SER A 485 17.67 11.45 18.11
CA SER A 485 18.51 11.32 19.31
C SER A 485 19.61 12.39 19.41
N ALA A 486 19.78 13.23 18.40
CA ALA A 486 20.86 14.22 18.30
C ALA A 486 20.36 15.66 18.13
N ASP A 487 19.15 15.85 17.61
CA ASP A 487 18.60 17.16 17.25
C ASP A 487 17.08 17.21 17.29
N GLU A 488 16.55 18.40 17.57
CA GLU A 488 15.14 18.74 17.48
C GLU A 488 15.02 20.01 16.63
N LEU A 489 14.11 20.01 15.64
CA LEU A 489 13.86 21.15 14.78
C LEU A 489 12.36 21.41 14.66
N LYS A 490 11.99 22.67 14.49
CA LYS A 490 10.60 23.13 14.31
C LYS A 490 10.52 24.23 13.25
N GLY A 491 9.32 24.49 12.75
CA GLY A 491 9.09 25.56 11.77
C GLY A 491 9.63 25.20 10.37
N TRP A 492 10.01 26.24 9.65
CA TRP A 492 10.51 26.17 8.27
C TRP A 492 11.80 25.33 8.11
N ALA A 493 12.71 25.35 9.08
CA ALA A 493 13.94 24.55 9.03
C ALA A 493 13.65 23.05 9.07
N ALA A 494 12.70 22.62 9.93
CA ALA A 494 12.22 21.24 9.95
C ALA A 494 11.46 20.87 8.66
N TRP A 495 10.76 21.82 8.04
CA TRP A 495 10.06 21.60 6.77
C TRP A 495 11.02 21.40 5.58
N ILE A 496 12.14 22.14 5.53
CA ILE A 496 13.21 21.86 4.56
C ILE A 496 13.75 20.44 4.77
N LEU A 497 14.07 20.08 6.02
CA LEU A 497 14.53 18.73 6.34
C LEU A 497 13.49 17.67 5.92
N TRP A 498 12.19 17.94 6.12
CA TRP A 498 11.09 17.02 5.78
C TRP A 498 11.06 16.77 4.27
N ARG A 499 11.12 17.83 3.45
CA ARG A 499 11.18 17.70 1.99
C ARG A 499 12.45 16.97 1.53
N THR A 500 13.61 17.33 2.07
CA THR A 500 14.90 16.70 1.70
C THR A 500 14.97 15.23 2.14
N ALA A 501 14.44 14.88 3.30
CA ALA A 501 14.39 13.51 3.80
C ALA A 501 13.51 12.62 2.90
N TYR A 502 12.26 13.01 2.63
CA TYR A 502 11.38 12.20 1.78
C TYR A 502 11.84 12.15 0.31
N LEU A 503 12.47 13.21 -0.19
CA LEU A 503 13.13 13.20 -1.49
C LEU A 503 14.27 12.18 -1.54
N THR A 504 15.24 12.26 -0.63
CA THR A 504 16.40 11.34 -0.63
C THR A 504 16.01 9.88 -0.38
N ARG A 505 14.94 9.64 0.41
CA ARG A 505 14.40 8.31 0.73
C ARG A 505 13.43 7.74 -0.32
N SER A 506 13.02 8.51 -1.32
CA SER A 506 12.15 8.04 -2.40
C SER A 506 12.70 6.81 -3.12
N MET A 507 11.82 5.84 -3.43
CA MET A 507 12.23 4.49 -3.87
C MET A 507 12.85 4.40 -5.26
N SER A 508 12.66 5.41 -6.11
CA SER A 508 13.11 5.41 -7.51
C SER A 508 13.71 6.76 -7.91
N VAL A 509 14.55 6.76 -8.95
CA VAL A 509 15.02 7.99 -9.59
C VAL A 509 13.85 8.79 -10.16
N ARG A 510 12.82 8.10 -10.69
CA ARG A 510 11.58 8.73 -11.15
C ARG A 510 10.92 9.56 -10.06
N ASN A 511 10.72 9.02 -8.87
CA ASN A 511 10.05 9.77 -7.79
C ASN A 511 10.96 10.92 -7.29
N LYS A 512 12.29 10.72 -7.30
CA LYS A 512 13.27 11.78 -7.01
C LYS A 512 13.26 12.94 -8.01
N ILE A 513 12.78 12.73 -9.23
CA ILE A 513 12.61 13.79 -10.24
C ILE A 513 11.18 14.36 -10.19
N MET A 514 10.17 13.50 -10.12
CA MET A 514 8.76 13.90 -10.19
C MET A 514 8.30 14.64 -8.92
N VAL A 515 8.71 14.24 -7.72
CA VAL A 515 8.25 14.89 -6.47
C VAL A 515 8.68 16.37 -6.42
N PRO A 516 9.95 16.76 -6.71
CA PRO A 516 10.33 18.16 -6.83
C PRO A 516 9.62 18.91 -7.96
N ILE A 517 9.39 18.27 -9.12
CA ILE A 517 8.65 18.88 -10.22
C ILE A 517 7.21 19.19 -9.81
N TYR A 518 6.50 18.25 -9.17
CA TYR A 518 5.14 18.51 -8.68
C TYR A 518 5.13 19.57 -7.57
N TRP A 519 6.08 19.54 -6.63
CA TRP A 519 6.21 20.62 -5.64
C TRP A 519 6.48 22.00 -6.26
N ALA A 520 7.23 22.08 -7.37
CA ALA A 520 7.44 23.32 -8.11
C ALA A 520 6.18 23.74 -8.89
N ILE A 521 5.47 22.80 -9.51
CA ILE A 521 4.18 23.07 -10.17
C ILE A 521 3.18 23.61 -9.15
N THR A 522 2.98 22.95 -8.01
CA THR A 522 2.07 23.40 -6.94
C THR A 522 2.49 24.74 -6.32
N PHE A 523 3.79 25.08 -6.35
CA PHE A 523 4.26 26.40 -5.90
C PHE A 523 3.89 27.54 -6.86
N PHE A 524 3.94 27.29 -8.18
CA PHE A 524 3.60 28.30 -9.20
C PHE A 524 2.12 28.29 -9.64
N TYR A 525 1.44 27.16 -9.48
CA TYR A 525 0.08 26.91 -9.93
C TYR A 525 -0.73 26.25 -8.82
N SER A 526 -1.96 26.69 -8.64
CA SER A 526 -2.93 26.12 -7.69
C SER A 526 -2.95 24.58 -7.72
N THR A 527 -3.09 23.94 -6.55
CA THR A 527 -3.17 22.48 -6.36
C THR A 527 -4.29 21.82 -7.19
N LEU A 528 -5.28 22.61 -7.60
CA LEU A 528 -6.43 22.20 -8.42
C LEU A 528 -6.16 22.24 -9.93
N LEU A 529 -5.10 22.90 -10.40
CA LEU A 529 -4.79 23.09 -11.83
C LEU A 529 -4.04 21.92 -12.49
N LEU A 530 -3.65 20.89 -11.74
CA LEU A 530 -3.22 19.64 -12.35
C LEU A 530 -4.41 19.01 -13.08
N PRO A 531 -4.35 18.84 -14.42
CA PRO A 531 -5.53 18.54 -15.22
C PRO A 531 -6.18 17.24 -14.74
N ARG A 532 -7.52 17.26 -14.66
CA ARG A 532 -8.32 16.03 -14.59
C ARG A 532 -7.92 15.17 -15.78
N THR A 533 -7.03 14.20 -15.56
CA THR A 533 -6.87 13.11 -16.53
C THR A 533 -8.21 12.40 -16.52
N ILE A 534 -8.97 12.57 -17.59
CA ILE A 534 -10.29 11.96 -17.73
C ILE A 534 -10.02 10.46 -17.90
N GLU A 535 -9.93 9.74 -16.79
CA GLU A 535 -10.15 8.30 -16.77
C GLU A 535 -11.61 8.09 -17.15
N THR A 536 -11.86 7.86 -18.43
CA THR A 536 -13.17 7.46 -18.94
C THR A 536 -13.55 6.14 -18.28
N THR A 537 -14.40 6.22 -17.26
CA THR A 537 -15.13 5.06 -16.73
C THR A 537 -16.09 4.55 -17.80
N ALA A 538 -15.60 3.59 -18.59
CA ALA A 538 -16.47 2.76 -19.41
C ALA A 538 -17.19 1.74 -18.51
N HIS A 539 -18.48 1.55 -18.75
CA HIS A 539 -19.44 0.73 -17.98
C HIS A 539 -19.74 1.28 -16.57
N ASP A 540 -21.00 1.56 -16.25
CA ASP A 540 -22.10 0.60 -16.33
C ASP A 540 -23.35 1.14 -17.06
N THR A 541 -23.85 0.39 -18.04
CA THR A 541 -25.17 0.59 -18.65
C THR A 541 -25.79 -0.76 -18.97
N ARG A 542 -26.03 -1.56 -17.92
CA ARG A 542 -26.92 -2.73 -17.98
C ARG A 542 -28.12 -2.59 -17.06
N GLN A 543 -28.89 -1.51 -17.23
CA GLN A 543 -30.32 -1.59 -16.91
C GLN A 543 -31.04 -2.29 -18.07
N GLY A 544 -31.59 -3.47 -17.78
CA GLY A 544 -32.36 -4.25 -18.75
C GLY A 544 -33.69 -3.59 -19.04
N VAL A 545 -33.79 -2.92 -20.20
CA VAL A 545 -35.09 -2.57 -20.79
C VAL A 545 -35.55 -3.77 -21.63
N GLY A 546 -36.45 -4.56 -21.06
CA GLY A 546 -37.11 -5.64 -21.80
C GLY A 546 -38.02 -5.06 -22.89
N TYR A 547 -37.59 -5.17 -24.15
CA TYR A 547 -38.42 -4.80 -25.30
C TYR A 547 -39.46 -5.89 -25.56
N ASP A 548 -40.70 -5.68 -25.11
CA ASP A 548 -41.84 -6.51 -25.46
C ASP A 548 -42.27 -6.25 -26.92
N ALA A 549 -41.78 -7.11 -27.81
CA ALA A 549 -41.96 -6.97 -29.25
C ALA A 549 -43.33 -7.49 -29.73
N LYS A 550 -44.44 -6.81 -29.36
CA LYS A 550 -45.77 -7.05 -29.94
C LYS A 550 -46.77 -5.89 -29.74
N ARG A 551 -46.78 -4.94 -30.69
CA ARG A 551 -47.99 -4.28 -31.24
C ARG A 551 -47.62 -3.45 -32.48
N ARG A 552 -48.35 -3.68 -33.58
CA ARG A 552 -48.32 -2.84 -34.79
C ARG A 552 -49.43 -1.76 -34.69
N PRO A 553 -49.33 -0.64 -35.43
CA PRO A 553 -50.16 0.52 -35.17
C PRO A 553 -51.55 0.43 -35.82
N PHE A 554 -52.53 0.98 -35.11
CA PHE A 554 -53.61 1.82 -35.62
C PHE A 554 -53.94 2.85 -34.53
#